data_AF-A0A0G1Z9C2-F1
#
_entry.id   AF-A0A0G1Z9C2-F1
#
_cell.length_a   1.000
_cell.length_b   1.000
_cell.length_c   1.000
_cell.angle_alpha   90.00
_cell.angle_beta   90.00
_cell.angle_gamma   90.00
#
_symmetry.space_group_name_H-M   'P 1'
#
loop_
_entity.id
_entity.type
_entity.pdbx_description
1 polymer ?
#
loop_
_entity_poly.entity_id
_entity_poly.type
_entity_poly.pdbx_seq_one_letter_code
_entity_poly.pdbx_strand_id
1 'polypeptide(L)'
;MRRLPVSILILRVTVIALLYAVFSVGFVSAQENRQYWYSAIDTRIVVNADSTLSVEERQSYHYQGEYHQGWRSIALKDISRVTDVDSKRDRTDPSSWGRYTTYKENDAQVIEWYYDLRDTEHTWSLRYKVHGAIIFGTQFDRLYYNLFTDYDVPVNSASANFVLPAGLSKADAFYGYRTDAGAPMNTSFMREGEKDVYIVSGALFDSGEDFTVDLSWEKGYVSQAAFWHDWLTYNYGFVFGGIIVLLSILYWIIYYIRTEVLPKDRVACALQRQSFWCENAYHGARGQRPLLILPCEDMWRLWRRGNVSR
;
A
#
# COMPACT_ATOMS: atom_id res chain seq x y z
N MET A 1 -31.95 67.85 -21.54
CA MET A 1 -32.32 66.47 -21.12
C MET A 1 -33.50 65.99 -21.95
N ARG A 2 -33.30 65.09 -22.92
CA ARG A 2 -34.40 64.55 -23.74
C ARG A 2 -35.15 63.50 -22.92
N ARG A 3 -36.39 63.80 -22.50
CA ARG A 3 -37.28 62.83 -21.86
C ARG A 3 -37.64 61.78 -22.92
N LEU A 4 -37.19 60.54 -22.72
CA LEU A 4 -37.62 59.43 -23.57
C LEU A 4 -39.13 59.25 -23.43
N PRO A 5 -39.89 59.03 -24.52
CA PRO A 5 -41.32 58.83 -24.46
C PRO A 5 -41.64 57.55 -23.68
N VAL A 6 -42.65 57.64 -22.80
CA VAL A 6 -43.07 56.57 -21.86
C VAL A 6 -43.32 55.24 -22.57
N SER A 7 -43.76 55.27 -23.84
CA SER A 7 -43.96 54.10 -24.69
C SER A 7 -42.68 53.28 -24.97
N ILE A 8 -41.52 53.93 -25.09
CA ILE A 8 -40.23 53.23 -25.26
C ILE A 8 -39.78 52.57 -23.95
N LEU A 9 -40.13 53.16 -22.80
CA LEU A 9 -39.83 52.58 -21.49
C LEU A 9 -40.66 51.31 -21.26
N ILE A 10 -41.95 51.35 -21.58
CA ILE A 10 -42.86 50.19 -21.46
C ILE A 10 -42.38 49.04 -22.35
N LEU A 11 -42.10 49.30 -23.63
CA LEU A 11 -41.62 48.28 -24.56
C LEU A 11 -40.35 47.57 -24.07
N ARG A 12 -39.39 48.33 -23.50
CA ARG A 12 -38.14 47.75 -22.96
C ARG A 12 -38.39 46.87 -21.74
N VAL A 13 -39.26 47.28 -20.83
CA VAL A 13 -39.61 46.48 -19.65
C VAL A 13 -40.32 45.19 -20.07
N THR A 14 -41.23 45.26 -21.05
CA THR A 14 -41.93 44.07 -21.55
C THR A 14 -40.97 43.10 -22.24
N VAL A 15 -40.03 43.60 -23.06
CA VAL A 15 -39.03 42.75 -23.72
C VAL A 15 -38.07 42.11 -22.73
N ILE A 16 -37.63 42.84 -21.69
CA ILE A 16 -36.78 42.29 -20.63
C ILE A 16 -37.53 41.23 -19.82
N ALA A 17 -38.80 41.47 -19.48
CA ALA A 17 -39.63 40.49 -18.78
C ALA A 17 -39.86 39.22 -19.62
N LEU A 18 -40.06 39.36 -20.94
CA LEU A 18 -40.16 38.23 -21.87
C LEU A 18 -38.86 37.46 -22.00
N LEU A 19 -37.72 38.15 -22.10
CA LEU A 19 -36.40 37.52 -22.13
C LEU A 19 -36.11 36.77 -20.83
N TYR A 20 -36.50 37.34 -19.68
CA TYR A 20 -36.34 36.68 -18.38
C TYR A 20 -37.25 35.45 -18.25
N ALA A 21 -38.49 35.51 -18.77
CA ALA A 21 -39.41 34.38 -18.78
C ALA A 21 -38.92 33.24 -19.68
N VAL A 22 -38.30 33.55 -20.83
CA VAL A 22 -37.71 32.54 -21.73
C VAL A 22 -36.45 31.91 -21.14
N PHE A 23 -35.63 32.66 -20.39
CA PHE A 23 -34.47 32.12 -19.68
C PHE A 23 -34.83 31.36 -18.38
N SER A 24 -36.04 31.55 -17.84
CA SER A 24 -36.54 30.84 -16.66
C SER A 24 -37.15 29.48 -16.97
N VAL A 25 -37.22 29.07 -18.25
CA VAL A 25 -37.57 27.70 -18.62
C VAL A 25 -36.35 26.84 -18.26
N GLY A 26 -36.27 26.46 -16.99
CA GLY A 26 -35.24 25.60 -16.47
C GLY A 26 -35.13 24.36 -17.36
N PHE A 27 -33.91 24.01 -17.73
CA PHE A 27 -33.62 22.72 -18.32
C PHE A 27 -34.12 21.65 -17.34
N VAL A 28 -35.30 21.08 -17.61
CA VAL A 28 -35.70 19.83 -17.00
C VAL A 28 -34.81 18.78 -17.63
N SER A 29 -33.63 18.59 -17.05
CA SER A 29 -32.87 17.36 -17.28
C SER A 29 -33.80 16.23 -16.84
N ALA A 30 -34.20 15.36 -17.78
CA ALA A 30 -34.81 14.10 -17.42
C ALA A 30 -33.80 13.39 -16.51
N GLN A 31 -34.06 13.38 -15.21
CA GLN A 31 -33.28 12.60 -14.28
C GLN A 31 -33.64 11.15 -14.62
N GLU A 32 -32.76 10.49 -15.37
CA GLU A 32 -32.91 9.08 -15.64
C GLU A 32 -32.92 8.38 -14.30
N ASN A 33 -34.04 7.75 -13.95
CA ASN A 33 -34.23 7.05 -12.69
C ASN A 33 -33.45 5.74 -12.75
N ARG A 34 -32.12 5.83 -12.70
CA ARG A 34 -31.20 4.69 -12.75
C ARG A 34 -31.16 4.05 -11.36
N GLN A 35 -31.46 2.77 -11.29
CA GLN A 35 -31.39 1.98 -10.06
C GLN A 35 -30.69 0.65 -10.35
N TYR A 36 -29.86 0.21 -9.41
CA TYR A 36 -29.27 -1.12 -9.46
C TYR A 36 -29.15 -1.71 -8.05
N TRP A 37 -29.05 -3.04 -7.99
CA TRP A 37 -28.73 -3.79 -6.77
C TRP A 37 -28.01 -5.09 -7.13
N TYR A 38 -27.40 -5.72 -6.14
CA TYR A 38 -26.78 -7.01 -6.31
C TYR A 38 -27.79 -8.11 -5.99
N SER A 39 -28.06 -8.97 -6.97
CA SER A 39 -28.85 -10.18 -6.77
C SER A 39 -28.05 -11.24 -6.01
N ALA A 40 -26.75 -11.36 -6.33
CA ALA A 40 -25.85 -12.28 -5.66
C ALA A 40 -24.38 -11.83 -5.76
N ILE A 41 -23.60 -12.06 -4.70
CA ILE A 41 -22.13 -12.00 -4.72
C ILE A 41 -21.58 -13.33 -4.24
N ASP A 42 -20.97 -14.09 -5.14
CA ASP A 42 -20.38 -15.40 -4.83
C ASP A 42 -18.87 -15.36 -4.97
N THR A 43 -18.16 -15.63 -3.88
CA THR A 43 -16.70 -15.57 -3.85
C THR A 43 -16.12 -16.96 -3.61
N ARG A 44 -15.16 -17.38 -4.44
CA ARG A 44 -14.34 -18.56 -4.20
C ARG A 44 -12.93 -18.11 -3.87
N ILE A 45 -12.44 -18.48 -2.69
CA ILE A 45 -11.12 -18.10 -2.19
C ILE A 45 -10.33 -19.39 -1.99
N VAL A 46 -9.26 -19.55 -2.74
CA VAL A 46 -8.32 -20.68 -2.58
C VAL A 46 -7.10 -20.19 -1.81
N VAL A 47 -6.84 -20.81 -0.66
CA VAL A 47 -5.63 -20.56 0.12
C VAL A 47 -4.51 -21.42 -0.46
N ASN A 48 -3.47 -20.78 -0.99
CA ASN A 48 -2.34 -21.46 -1.61
C ASN A 48 -1.23 -21.73 -0.59
N ALA A 49 -0.45 -22.80 -0.82
CA ALA A 49 0.67 -23.17 0.04
C ALA A 49 1.77 -22.09 0.10
N ASP A 50 1.85 -21.18 -0.88
CA ASP A 50 2.76 -20.04 -0.92
C ASP A 50 2.27 -18.83 -0.09
N SER A 51 1.23 -19.00 0.73
CA SER A 51 0.57 -17.97 1.57
C SER A 51 -0.21 -16.89 0.81
N THR A 52 -0.44 -17.10 -0.49
CA THR A 52 -1.28 -16.22 -1.30
C THR A 52 -2.70 -16.75 -1.40
N LEU A 53 -3.65 -15.89 -1.75
CA LEU A 53 -5.02 -16.29 -2.06
C LEU A 53 -5.30 -16.13 -3.55
N SER A 54 -5.94 -17.11 -4.15
CA SER A 54 -6.55 -16.97 -5.47
C SER A 54 -8.03 -16.72 -5.27
N VAL A 55 -8.49 -15.53 -5.66
CA VAL A 55 -9.88 -15.11 -5.48
C VAL A 55 -10.58 -15.08 -6.82
N GLU A 56 -11.76 -15.68 -6.88
CA GLU A 56 -12.72 -15.56 -7.98
C GLU A 56 -14.03 -15.07 -7.41
N GLU A 57 -14.49 -13.92 -7.87
CA GLU A 57 -15.70 -13.26 -7.39
C GLU A 57 -16.70 -13.13 -8.54
N ARG A 58 -17.95 -13.50 -8.30
CA ARG A 58 -19.05 -13.39 -9.25
C ARG A 58 -20.09 -12.44 -8.68
N GLN A 59 -20.24 -11.29 -9.32
CA GLN A 59 -21.17 -10.25 -8.90
C GLN A 59 -22.32 -10.18 -9.90
N SER A 60 -23.52 -10.55 -9.46
CA SER A 60 -24.74 -10.53 -10.27
C SER A 60 -25.53 -9.27 -9.98
N TYR A 61 -25.58 -8.38 -10.95
CA TYR A 61 -26.28 -7.11 -10.91
C TYR A 61 -27.66 -7.23 -11.55
N HIS A 62 -28.60 -6.44 -11.04
CA HIS A 62 -29.85 -6.13 -11.72
C HIS A 62 -29.88 -4.61 -12.00
N TYR A 63 -29.85 -4.22 -13.28
CA TYR A 63 -29.81 -2.83 -13.70
C TYR A 63 -31.19 -2.36 -14.20
N GLN A 64 -31.60 -1.17 -13.79
CA GLN A 64 -32.72 -0.40 -14.34
C GLN A 64 -32.18 0.97 -14.78
N GLY A 65 -32.26 1.28 -16.07
CA GLY A 65 -31.57 2.40 -16.71
C GLY A 65 -30.23 2.02 -17.35
N GLU A 66 -29.52 3.02 -17.87
CA GLU A 66 -28.24 2.85 -18.58
C GLU A 66 -27.03 2.91 -17.65
N TYR A 67 -26.11 1.96 -17.78
CA TYR A 67 -24.89 1.86 -16.97
C TYR A 67 -23.67 1.60 -17.84
N HIS A 68 -22.58 2.31 -17.54
CA HIS A 68 -21.35 2.23 -18.33
C HIS A 68 -20.09 1.90 -17.52
N GLN A 69 -20.23 1.73 -16.21
CA GLN A 69 -19.10 1.56 -15.30
C GLN A 69 -19.49 0.69 -14.11
N GLY A 70 -18.55 -0.13 -13.67
CA GLY A 70 -18.60 -0.90 -12.44
C GLY A 70 -17.27 -0.80 -11.72
N TRP A 71 -17.29 -1.00 -10.41
CA TRP A 71 -16.10 -0.92 -9.58
C TRP A 71 -16.15 -1.94 -8.45
N ARG A 72 -14.97 -2.31 -7.97
CA ARG A 72 -14.76 -3.18 -6.82
C ARG A 72 -13.57 -2.67 -6.02
N SER A 73 -13.81 -2.32 -4.78
CA SER A 73 -12.80 -1.86 -3.83
C SER A 73 -12.42 -2.99 -2.89
N ILE A 74 -11.16 -3.42 -2.88
CA ILE A 74 -10.64 -4.46 -2.00
C ILE A 74 -9.84 -3.77 -0.90
N ALA A 75 -10.36 -3.77 0.32
CA ALA A 75 -9.69 -3.19 1.48
C ALA A 75 -8.30 -3.82 1.65
N LEU A 76 -7.24 -2.99 1.72
CA LEU A 76 -5.86 -3.46 1.94
C LEU A 76 -5.50 -3.57 3.42
N LYS A 77 -6.45 -3.30 4.32
CA LYS A 77 -6.27 -3.57 5.74
C LYS A 77 -5.99 -5.06 5.92
N ASP A 78 -4.87 -5.39 6.55
CA ASP A 78 -4.37 -6.75 6.76
C ASP A 78 -4.03 -7.52 5.47
N ILE A 79 -3.87 -6.82 4.33
CA ILE A 79 -3.46 -7.37 3.04
C ILE A 79 -2.26 -6.57 2.52
N SER A 80 -1.20 -7.27 2.09
CA SER A 80 -0.01 -6.59 1.56
C SER A 80 -0.26 -6.00 0.17
N ARG A 81 -0.95 -6.74 -0.71
CA ARG A 81 -1.21 -6.34 -2.10
C ARG A 81 -2.20 -7.26 -2.81
N VAL A 82 -2.79 -6.75 -3.88
CA VAL A 82 -3.51 -7.51 -4.91
C VAL A 82 -2.75 -7.46 -6.24
N THR A 83 -2.62 -8.60 -6.95
CA THR A 83 -2.02 -8.72 -8.29
C THR A 83 -2.90 -9.56 -9.20
N ASP A 84 -2.48 -9.74 -10.46
CA ASP A 84 -3.10 -10.67 -11.42
C ASP A 84 -4.60 -10.44 -11.60
N VAL A 85 -5.00 -9.17 -11.57
CA VAL A 85 -6.39 -8.75 -11.75
C VAL A 85 -6.82 -9.04 -13.18
N ASP A 86 -7.92 -9.76 -13.31
CA ASP A 86 -8.51 -10.20 -14.56
C ASP A 86 -10.04 -10.14 -14.44
N SER A 87 -10.68 -9.23 -15.17
CA SER A 87 -12.14 -9.17 -15.32
C SER A 87 -12.53 -9.88 -16.63
N LYS A 88 -12.98 -11.15 -16.54
CA LYS A 88 -13.43 -11.86 -17.75
C LYS A 88 -14.93 -11.69 -17.95
N ARG A 89 -15.29 -11.48 -19.22
CA ARG A 89 -16.65 -11.53 -19.75
C ARG A 89 -17.02 -12.93 -20.29
N ASP A 90 -16.07 -13.64 -20.94
CA ASP A 90 -16.14 -15.05 -21.34
C ASP A 90 -14.71 -15.58 -21.67
N ARG A 91 -14.36 -16.86 -21.40
CA ARG A 91 -13.04 -17.44 -21.74
C ARG A 91 -12.86 -17.69 -23.25
N THR A 92 -13.94 -17.70 -24.01
CA THR A 92 -13.93 -18.13 -25.42
C THR A 92 -13.91 -16.99 -26.45
N ASP A 93 -14.11 -15.74 -26.01
CA ASP A 93 -14.13 -14.57 -26.89
C ASP A 93 -13.08 -13.52 -26.47
N PRO A 94 -11.95 -13.40 -27.18
CA PRO A 94 -10.92 -12.40 -26.94
C PRO A 94 -11.39 -10.94 -27.09
N SER A 95 -12.48 -10.68 -27.82
CA SER A 95 -13.07 -9.34 -27.98
C SER A 95 -13.90 -8.91 -26.77
N SER A 96 -14.19 -9.85 -25.86
CA SER A 96 -14.92 -9.63 -24.62
C SER A 96 -14.05 -9.08 -23.48
N TRP A 97 -12.73 -8.96 -23.69
CA TRP A 97 -11.79 -8.42 -22.70
C TRP A 97 -12.12 -6.94 -22.43
N GLY A 98 -12.75 -6.70 -21.29
CA GLY A 98 -13.12 -5.36 -20.85
C GLY A 98 -11.89 -4.54 -20.52
N ARG A 99 -11.88 -3.27 -20.94
CA ARG A 99 -10.91 -2.31 -20.43
C ARG A 99 -11.19 -2.15 -18.94
N TYR A 100 -10.25 -2.56 -18.11
CA TYR A 100 -10.26 -2.29 -16.69
C TYR A 100 -9.05 -1.44 -16.32
N THR A 101 -9.19 -0.67 -15.25
CA THR A 101 -8.10 0.06 -14.61
C THR A 101 -8.02 -0.37 -13.16
N THR A 102 -6.81 -0.32 -12.62
CA THR A 102 -6.56 -0.63 -11.21
C THR A 102 -5.76 0.48 -10.59
N TYR A 103 -6.20 0.99 -9.46
CA TYR A 103 -5.51 2.04 -8.72
C TYR A 103 -5.72 1.87 -7.22
N LYS A 104 -4.90 2.54 -6.42
CA LYS A 104 -5.06 2.55 -4.96
C LYS A 104 -5.73 3.85 -4.54
N GLU A 105 -6.72 3.74 -3.66
CA GLU A 105 -7.45 4.87 -3.10
C GLU A 105 -7.92 4.49 -1.69
N ASN A 106 -7.77 5.39 -0.71
CA ASN A 106 -8.25 5.21 0.67
C ASN A 106 -7.93 3.84 1.30
N ASP A 107 -6.67 3.38 1.20
CA ASP A 107 -6.21 2.07 1.68
C ASP A 107 -6.97 0.87 1.09
N ALA A 108 -7.51 1.02 -0.12
CA ALA A 108 -8.10 -0.05 -0.91
C ALA A 108 -7.41 -0.17 -2.28
N GLN A 109 -7.45 -1.39 -2.84
CA GLN A 109 -7.20 -1.63 -4.25
C GLN A 109 -8.53 -1.55 -4.98
N VAL A 110 -8.69 -0.55 -5.85
CA VAL A 110 -9.86 -0.42 -6.72
C VAL A 110 -9.59 -1.11 -8.04
N ILE A 111 -10.59 -1.85 -8.51
CA ILE A 111 -10.70 -2.41 -9.85
C ILE A 111 -11.92 -1.75 -10.48
N GLU A 112 -11.72 -0.99 -11.54
CA GLU A 112 -12.77 -0.30 -12.28
C GLU A 112 -12.86 -0.89 -13.69
N TRP A 113 -14.07 -1.16 -14.19
CA TRP A 113 -14.29 -1.66 -15.54
C TRP A 113 -15.44 -0.94 -16.22
N TYR A 114 -15.34 -0.82 -17.55
CA TYR A 114 -16.33 -0.10 -18.36
C TYR A 114 -17.12 -1.05 -19.26
N TYR A 115 -18.39 -0.75 -19.44
CA TYR A 115 -19.34 -1.53 -20.24
C TYR A 115 -20.43 -0.63 -20.82
N ASP A 116 -21.44 -1.22 -21.44
CA ASP A 116 -22.64 -0.52 -21.86
C ASP A 116 -23.82 -1.48 -21.75
N LEU A 117 -24.62 -1.33 -20.70
CA LEU A 117 -25.75 -2.19 -20.36
C LEU A 117 -26.96 -1.33 -20.02
N ARG A 118 -28.16 -1.83 -20.32
CA ARG A 118 -29.42 -1.17 -20.07
C ARG A 118 -30.49 -2.17 -19.68
N ASP A 119 -31.23 -1.89 -18.61
CA ASP A 119 -32.45 -2.61 -18.21
C ASP A 119 -32.28 -4.15 -18.23
N THR A 120 -31.19 -4.66 -17.61
CA THR A 120 -30.79 -6.06 -17.70
C THR A 120 -30.18 -6.58 -16.41
N GLU A 121 -30.22 -7.90 -16.24
CA GLU A 121 -29.35 -8.59 -15.30
C GLU A 121 -28.02 -8.95 -15.96
N HIS A 122 -26.93 -8.87 -15.19
CA HIS A 122 -25.61 -9.25 -15.68
C HIS A 122 -24.69 -9.73 -14.56
N THR A 123 -23.89 -10.76 -14.83
CA THR A 123 -22.90 -11.28 -13.87
C THR A 123 -21.49 -10.98 -14.33
N TRP A 124 -20.76 -10.22 -13.52
CA TRP A 124 -19.33 -9.96 -13.73
C TRP A 124 -18.49 -11.01 -12.99
N SER A 125 -17.39 -11.45 -13.61
CA SER A 125 -16.40 -12.35 -12.99
C SER A 125 -15.07 -11.63 -12.84
N LEU A 126 -14.68 -11.41 -11.59
CA LEU A 126 -13.36 -10.88 -11.24
C LEU A 126 -12.48 -12.01 -10.74
N ARG A 127 -11.24 -12.06 -11.20
CA ARG A 127 -10.20 -12.90 -10.63
C ARG A 127 -9.01 -12.05 -10.24
N TYR A 128 -8.43 -12.33 -9.09
CA TYR A 128 -7.26 -11.63 -8.60
C TYR A 128 -6.50 -12.48 -7.59
N LYS A 129 -5.22 -12.16 -7.40
CA LYS A 129 -4.33 -12.80 -6.43
C LYS A 129 -4.09 -11.86 -5.26
N VAL A 130 -4.31 -12.33 -4.04
CA VAL A 130 -4.09 -11.55 -2.81
C VAL A 130 -2.84 -12.05 -2.11
N HIS A 131 -2.00 -11.11 -1.66
CA HIS A 131 -0.74 -11.39 -0.97
C HIS A 131 -0.78 -10.88 0.46
N GLY A 132 -0.22 -11.67 1.39
CA GLY A 132 -0.06 -11.27 2.78
C GLY A 132 -1.36 -11.06 3.53
N ALA A 133 -2.43 -11.77 3.16
CA ALA A 133 -3.72 -11.79 3.85
C ALA A 133 -3.75 -12.74 5.07
N ILE A 134 -2.71 -13.58 5.20
CA ILE A 134 -2.61 -14.57 6.27
C ILE A 134 -1.82 -13.98 7.44
N ILE A 135 -2.44 -13.98 8.61
CA ILE A 135 -1.84 -13.60 9.88
C ILE A 135 -1.22 -14.86 10.49
N PHE A 136 0.11 -14.91 10.55
CA PHE A 136 0.85 -16.02 11.15
C PHE A 136 0.90 -15.87 12.67
N GLY A 137 0.10 -16.65 13.39
CA GLY A 137 0.08 -16.67 14.86
C GLY A 137 1.21 -17.51 15.45
N THR A 138 1.13 -17.86 16.74
CA THR A 138 2.09 -18.81 17.37
C THR A 138 1.64 -20.25 17.20
N GLN A 139 0.34 -20.51 17.43
CA GLN A 139 -0.29 -21.83 17.36
C GLN A 139 -1.12 -22.03 16.09
N PHE A 140 -1.82 -20.98 15.66
CA PHE A 140 -2.75 -21.01 14.53
C PHE A 140 -2.38 -19.92 13.53
N ASP A 141 -2.66 -20.18 12.26
CA ASP A 141 -2.69 -19.15 11.22
C ASP A 141 -4.14 -18.70 11.03
N ARG A 142 -4.33 -17.43 10.69
CA ARG A 142 -5.65 -16.79 10.60
C ARG A 142 -5.80 -16.02 9.30
N LEU A 143 -6.95 -16.15 8.66
CA LEU A 143 -7.43 -15.33 7.57
C LEU A 143 -8.62 -14.50 8.05
N TYR A 144 -8.40 -13.21 8.21
CA TYR A 144 -9.46 -12.24 8.46
C TYR A 144 -9.70 -11.48 7.14
N TYR A 145 -10.83 -11.74 6.49
CA TYR A 145 -11.07 -11.26 5.13
C TYR A 145 -12.42 -10.56 5.00
N ASN A 146 -12.38 -9.32 4.53
CA ASN A 146 -13.56 -8.54 4.19
C ASN A 146 -14.03 -8.94 2.79
N LEU A 147 -15.20 -9.59 2.70
CA LEU A 147 -15.82 -9.88 1.42
C LEU A 147 -16.29 -8.58 0.75
N PHE A 148 -16.95 -7.69 1.50
CA PHE A 148 -17.24 -6.33 1.09
C PHE A 148 -17.50 -5.42 2.31
N THR A 149 -17.23 -4.12 2.18
CA THR A 149 -17.35 -3.14 3.29
C THR A 149 -17.88 -1.76 2.87
N ASP A 150 -18.13 -1.53 1.59
CA ASP A 150 -18.34 -0.17 1.05
C ASP A 150 -19.42 -0.12 -0.04
N TYR A 151 -20.36 -1.06 0.00
CA TYR A 151 -21.40 -1.17 -1.02
C TYR A 151 -22.53 -0.18 -0.72
N ASP A 152 -22.82 0.71 -1.66
CA ASP A 152 -23.82 1.77 -1.52
C ASP A 152 -25.24 1.33 -1.91
N VAL A 153 -25.39 0.11 -2.41
CA VAL A 153 -26.68 -0.51 -2.76
C VAL A 153 -26.85 -1.86 -2.05
N PRO A 154 -28.09 -2.33 -1.86
CA PRO A 154 -28.34 -3.61 -1.20
C PRO A 154 -27.76 -4.81 -1.95
N VAL A 155 -27.43 -5.86 -1.18
CA VAL A 155 -27.02 -7.17 -1.69
C VAL A 155 -28.02 -8.22 -1.22
N ASN A 156 -28.77 -8.80 -2.14
CA ASN A 156 -29.83 -9.77 -1.80
C ASN A 156 -29.26 -11.07 -1.21
N SER A 157 -28.12 -11.54 -1.73
CA SER A 157 -27.43 -12.72 -1.23
C SER A 157 -25.92 -12.62 -1.44
N ALA A 158 -25.16 -13.14 -0.49
CA ALA A 158 -23.72 -13.27 -0.63
C ALA A 158 -23.23 -14.59 -0.06
N SER A 159 -22.25 -15.20 -0.73
CA SER A 159 -21.62 -16.43 -0.27
C SER A 159 -20.12 -16.41 -0.50
N ALA A 160 -19.38 -17.11 0.35
CA ALA A 160 -17.96 -17.31 0.17
C ALA A 160 -17.54 -18.75 0.48
N ASN A 161 -16.78 -19.32 -0.44
CA ASN A 161 -16.22 -20.66 -0.37
C ASN A 161 -14.71 -20.58 -0.19
N PHE A 162 -14.23 -20.90 1.00
CA PHE A 162 -12.83 -20.96 1.35
C PHE A 162 -12.31 -22.38 1.16
N VAL A 163 -11.40 -22.55 0.21
CA VAL A 163 -10.81 -23.82 -0.16
C VAL A 163 -9.39 -23.86 0.40
N LEU A 164 -9.13 -24.77 1.32
CA LEU A 164 -7.82 -24.94 1.92
C LEU A 164 -7.12 -26.20 1.36
N PRO A 165 -5.77 -26.23 1.40
CA PRO A 165 -5.01 -27.42 1.06
C PRO A 165 -5.41 -28.62 1.94
N ALA A 166 -5.19 -29.82 1.40
CA ALA A 166 -5.56 -31.07 2.05
C ALA A 166 -4.90 -31.28 3.42
N GLY A 167 -5.63 -31.96 4.31
CA GLY A 167 -5.07 -32.48 5.55
C GLY A 167 -5.41 -31.69 6.81
N LEU A 168 -6.32 -30.71 6.75
CA LEU A 168 -6.72 -29.99 7.95
C LEU A 168 -7.45 -30.93 8.91
N SER A 169 -6.93 -31.01 10.13
CA SER A 169 -7.61 -31.57 11.30
C SER A 169 -8.73 -30.63 11.77
N LYS A 170 -9.63 -30.19 10.87
CA LYS A 170 -10.69 -29.19 11.13
C LYS A 170 -10.10 -27.77 11.31
N ALA A 171 -10.77 -26.76 10.79
CA ALA A 171 -10.52 -25.38 11.21
C ALA A 171 -10.93 -25.25 12.67
N ASP A 172 -10.07 -24.64 13.48
CA ASP A 172 -10.34 -24.41 14.90
C ASP A 172 -11.45 -23.38 15.09
N ALA A 173 -11.57 -22.45 14.13
CA ALA A 173 -12.56 -21.39 14.13
C ALA A 173 -12.95 -21.00 12.70
N PHE A 174 -14.26 -20.90 12.44
CA PHE A 174 -14.81 -20.34 11.21
C PHE A 174 -16.07 -19.54 11.52
N TYR A 175 -16.00 -18.23 11.33
CA TYR A 175 -17.06 -17.29 11.67
C TYR A 175 -17.32 -16.33 10.52
N GLY A 176 -18.59 -16.02 10.28
CA GLY A 176 -19.03 -14.91 9.44
C GLY A 176 -19.58 -13.78 10.31
N TYR A 177 -19.18 -12.56 10.01
CA TYR A 177 -19.63 -11.34 10.67
C TYR A 177 -20.32 -10.44 9.66
N ARG A 178 -21.35 -9.75 10.14
CA ARG A 178 -21.98 -8.61 9.46
C ARG A 178 -22.17 -7.49 10.47
N THR A 179 -22.13 -6.24 10.03
CA THR A 179 -22.19 -5.09 10.93
C THR A 179 -23.56 -4.90 11.55
N ASP A 180 -24.65 -5.20 10.83
CA ASP A 180 -26.02 -5.03 11.30
C ASP A 180 -26.69 -6.35 11.69
N ALA A 181 -27.73 -6.26 12.53
CA ALA A 181 -28.46 -7.43 13.04
C ALA A 181 -29.44 -8.04 12.00
N GLY A 182 -29.04 -8.07 10.72
CA GLY A 182 -29.83 -8.60 9.62
C GLY A 182 -30.06 -10.12 9.70
N ALA A 183 -30.43 -10.74 8.59
CA ALA A 183 -30.64 -12.18 8.53
C ALA A 183 -29.41 -12.97 9.04
N PRO A 184 -29.60 -14.11 9.72
CA PRO A 184 -28.50 -14.88 10.29
C PRO A 184 -27.52 -15.34 9.21
N MET A 185 -26.23 -15.34 9.55
CA MET A 185 -25.20 -15.95 8.72
C MET A 185 -25.23 -17.48 8.88
N ASN A 186 -25.12 -18.19 7.77
CA ASN A 186 -25.00 -19.64 7.76
C ASN A 186 -23.56 -20.01 7.45
N THR A 187 -22.96 -20.84 8.31
CA THR A 187 -21.65 -21.45 8.06
C THR A 187 -21.80 -22.96 7.91
N SER A 188 -21.05 -23.54 6.98
CA SER A 188 -20.99 -24.98 6.78
C SER A 188 -19.60 -25.41 6.34
N PHE A 189 -19.34 -26.71 6.47
CA PHE A 189 -18.08 -27.32 6.12
C PHE A 189 -18.35 -28.58 5.31
N MET A 190 -17.61 -28.76 4.22
CA MET A 190 -17.64 -29.97 3.42
C MET A 190 -16.24 -30.35 2.93
N ARG A 191 -16.05 -31.63 2.63
CA ARG A 191 -14.83 -32.15 2.02
C ARG A 191 -15.08 -32.43 0.54
N GLU A 192 -14.33 -31.76 -0.33
CA GLU A 192 -14.38 -31.93 -1.79
C GLU A 192 -13.11 -32.68 -2.25
N GLY A 193 -13.17 -34.01 -2.26
CA GLY A 193 -12.01 -34.86 -2.54
C GLY A 193 -10.95 -34.72 -1.45
N GLU A 194 -9.77 -34.24 -1.83
CA GLU A 194 -8.69 -33.95 -0.87
C GLU A 194 -8.77 -32.53 -0.29
N LYS A 195 -9.70 -31.68 -0.74
CA LYS A 195 -9.79 -30.28 -0.28
C LYS A 195 -10.84 -30.10 0.79
N ASP A 196 -10.54 -29.26 1.76
CA ASP A 196 -11.46 -28.85 2.80
C ASP A 196 -12.09 -27.50 2.39
N VAL A 197 -13.42 -27.45 2.36
CA VAL A 197 -14.19 -26.29 1.88
C VAL A 197 -15.09 -25.76 2.99
N TYR A 198 -14.85 -24.51 3.37
CA TYR A 198 -15.65 -23.77 4.36
C TYR A 198 -16.53 -22.78 3.63
N ILE A 199 -17.83 -22.85 3.87
CA ILE A 199 -18.84 -22.06 3.17
C ILE A 199 -19.52 -21.17 4.18
N VAL A 200 -19.51 -19.86 3.93
CA VAL A 200 -20.30 -18.89 4.68
C VAL A 200 -21.25 -18.20 3.72
N SER A 201 -22.48 -17.97 4.15
CA SER A 201 -23.50 -17.33 3.35
C SER A 201 -24.42 -16.46 4.17
N GLY A 202 -24.94 -15.43 3.52
CA GLY A 202 -25.90 -14.50 4.08
C GLY A 202 -26.88 -13.99 3.04
N ALA A 203 -27.95 -13.37 3.52
CA ALA A 203 -28.98 -12.78 2.69
C ALA A 203 -29.40 -11.42 3.24
N LEU A 204 -29.97 -10.61 2.34
CA LEU A 204 -30.53 -9.29 2.62
C LEU A 204 -29.54 -8.42 3.39
N PHE A 205 -28.45 -8.02 2.72
CA PHE A 205 -27.54 -7.01 3.22
C PHE A 205 -28.05 -5.63 2.80
N ASP A 206 -28.17 -4.74 3.76
CA ASP A 206 -28.57 -3.37 3.51
C ASP A 206 -27.44 -2.57 2.86
N SER A 207 -27.78 -1.41 2.30
CA SER A 207 -26.77 -0.47 1.81
C SER A 207 -25.83 -0.05 2.95
N GLY A 208 -24.52 -0.14 2.73
CA GLY A 208 -23.48 0.19 3.69
C GLY A 208 -23.13 -0.92 4.68
N GLU A 209 -23.70 -2.12 4.54
CA GLU A 209 -23.41 -3.21 5.45
C GLU A 209 -22.16 -4.00 5.06
N ASP A 210 -21.34 -4.35 6.06
CA ASP A 210 -20.13 -5.14 5.87
C ASP A 210 -20.42 -6.65 5.92
N PHE A 211 -19.66 -7.42 5.14
CA PHE A 211 -19.59 -8.87 5.28
C PHE A 211 -18.13 -9.31 5.42
N THR A 212 -17.77 -9.83 6.58
CA THR A 212 -16.41 -10.22 6.94
C THR A 212 -16.37 -11.68 7.39
N VAL A 213 -15.25 -12.34 7.13
CA VAL A 213 -15.02 -13.73 7.53
C VAL A 213 -13.74 -13.82 8.34
N ASP A 214 -13.78 -14.67 9.37
CA ASP A 214 -12.63 -15.06 10.15
C ASP A 214 -12.50 -16.58 10.14
N LEU A 215 -11.39 -17.04 9.58
CA LEU A 215 -11.05 -18.44 9.48
C LEU A 215 -9.68 -18.65 10.12
N SER A 216 -9.58 -19.57 11.07
CA SER A 216 -8.31 -19.95 11.68
C SER A 216 -8.08 -21.46 11.59
N TRP A 217 -6.82 -21.85 11.39
CA TRP A 217 -6.41 -23.25 11.27
C TRP A 217 -5.04 -23.48 11.91
N GLU A 218 -4.74 -24.74 12.26
CA GLU A 218 -3.43 -25.16 12.76
C GLU A 218 -2.29 -24.75 11.81
N LYS A 219 -1.08 -24.57 12.34
CA LYS A 219 0.08 -24.26 11.51
C LYS A 219 0.53 -25.38 10.60
N GLY A 220 1.26 -25.00 9.55
CA GLY A 220 2.02 -25.93 8.70
C GLY A 220 1.47 -26.12 7.29
N TYR A 221 0.31 -25.53 6.98
CA TYR A 221 -0.34 -25.65 5.67
C TYR A 221 0.07 -24.56 4.68
N VAL A 222 0.54 -23.43 5.19
CA VAL A 222 1.00 -22.29 4.40
C VAL A 222 2.42 -21.91 4.78
N SER A 223 3.23 -21.57 3.80
CA SER A 223 4.64 -21.27 3.98
C SER A 223 4.84 -19.82 4.41
N GLN A 224 5.17 -19.61 5.69
CA GLN A 224 5.59 -18.30 6.19
C GLN A 224 6.88 -17.81 5.50
N ALA A 225 7.77 -18.72 5.09
CA ALA A 225 8.97 -18.35 4.35
C ALA A 225 8.64 -17.81 2.95
N ALA A 226 7.62 -18.38 2.29
CA ALA A 226 7.15 -17.90 0.99
C ALA A 226 6.60 -16.46 1.09
N PHE A 227 5.87 -16.14 2.17
CA PHE A 227 5.44 -14.78 2.45
C PHE A 227 6.63 -13.79 2.51
N TRP A 228 7.66 -14.10 3.29
CA TRP A 228 8.83 -13.21 3.42
C TRP A 228 9.60 -13.06 2.11
N HIS A 229 9.70 -14.14 1.33
CA HIS A 229 10.30 -14.10 0.01
C HIS A 229 9.51 -13.20 -0.95
N ASP A 230 8.18 -13.35 -1.00
CA ASP A 230 7.31 -12.49 -1.80
C ASP A 230 7.42 -11.03 -1.37
N TRP A 231 7.25 -10.75 -0.07
CA TRP A 231 7.38 -9.41 0.49
C TRP A 231 8.72 -8.76 0.13
N LEU A 232 9.82 -9.48 0.27
CA LEU A 232 11.15 -8.97 -0.07
C LEU A 232 11.31 -8.73 -1.57
N THR A 233 10.80 -9.62 -2.42
CA THR A 233 10.87 -9.50 -3.89
C THR A 233 10.28 -8.18 -4.38
N TYR A 234 9.30 -7.65 -3.66
CA TYR A 234 8.66 -6.41 -4.04
C TYR A 234 9.12 -5.18 -3.25
N ASN A 235 9.66 -5.37 -2.05
CA ASN A 235 10.13 -4.28 -1.20
C ASN A 235 11.66 -4.15 -1.17
N TYR A 236 12.39 -4.93 -1.98
CA TYR A 236 13.85 -4.94 -1.98
C TYR A 236 14.45 -3.54 -2.16
N GLY A 237 13.86 -2.70 -3.03
CA GLY A 237 14.34 -1.33 -3.25
C GLY A 237 14.36 -0.49 -1.96
N PHE A 238 13.30 -0.59 -1.15
CA PHE A 238 13.24 0.09 0.14
C PHE A 238 14.21 -0.51 1.16
N VAL A 239 14.30 -1.84 1.22
CA VAL A 239 15.21 -2.54 2.14
C VAL A 239 16.67 -2.20 1.83
N PHE A 240 17.10 -2.34 0.58
CA PHE A 240 18.46 -2.00 0.16
C PHE A 240 18.74 -0.51 0.27
N GLY A 241 17.77 0.36 -0.05
CA GLY A 241 17.89 1.80 0.17
C GLY A 241 18.13 2.14 1.65
N GLY A 242 17.37 1.54 2.56
CA GLY A 242 17.56 1.69 4.01
C GLY A 242 18.93 1.20 4.48
N ILE A 243 19.39 0.04 3.99
CA ILE A 243 20.72 -0.49 4.30
C ILE A 243 21.82 0.47 3.82
N ILE A 244 21.71 1.02 2.61
CA ILE A 244 22.69 1.99 2.09
C ILE A 244 22.78 3.22 2.98
N VAL A 245 21.64 3.77 3.41
CA VAL A 245 21.60 4.92 4.33
C VAL A 245 22.26 4.58 5.66
N LEU A 246 21.93 3.42 6.25
CA LEU A 246 22.53 2.96 7.50
C LEU A 246 24.04 2.76 7.40
N LEU A 247 24.52 2.14 6.32
CA LEU A 247 25.95 1.95 6.06
C LEU A 247 26.67 3.28 5.84
N SER A 248 26.00 4.25 5.20
CA SER A 248 26.56 5.60 5.00
C SER A 248 26.73 6.34 6.34
N ILE A 249 25.74 6.24 7.23
CA ILE A 249 25.82 6.80 8.60
C ILE A 249 26.94 6.10 9.38
N LEU A 250 26.99 4.77 9.33
CA LEU A 250 28.02 4.00 10.02
C LEU A 250 29.42 4.35 9.51
N TYR A 251 29.59 4.48 8.19
CA TYR A 251 30.83 4.92 7.57
C TYR A 251 31.24 6.31 8.07
N TRP A 252 30.30 7.26 8.12
CA TRP A 252 30.56 8.61 8.62
C TRP A 252 30.99 8.61 10.11
N ILE A 253 30.33 7.81 10.95
CA ILE A 253 30.70 7.64 12.37
C ILE A 253 32.12 7.08 12.50
N ILE A 254 32.43 6.02 11.75
CA ILE A 254 33.76 5.39 11.76
C ILE A 254 34.82 6.37 11.27
N TYR A 255 34.53 7.13 10.21
CA TYR A 255 35.41 8.16 9.67
C TYR A 255 35.68 9.24 10.72
N TYR A 256 34.63 9.81 11.32
CA TYR A 256 34.73 10.84 12.36
C TYR A 256 35.57 10.37 13.56
N ILE A 257 35.32 9.17 14.08
CA ILE A 257 36.10 8.61 15.20
C ILE A 257 37.58 8.50 14.81
N ARG A 258 37.86 8.05 13.59
CA ARG A 258 39.25 7.88 13.11
C ARG A 258 39.97 9.21 12.89
N THR A 259 39.29 10.23 12.38
CA THR A 259 39.93 11.51 12.01
C THR A 259 39.93 12.53 13.14
N GLU A 260 38.88 12.58 13.98
CA GLU A 260 38.71 13.65 14.96
C GLU A 260 38.97 13.21 16.40
N VAL A 261 38.69 11.95 16.73
CA VAL A 261 38.81 11.45 18.11
C VAL A 261 40.20 10.85 18.35
N LEU A 262 40.60 9.86 17.57
CA LEU A 262 41.87 9.13 17.78
C LEU A 262 43.16 9.96 17.62
N PRO A 263 43.26 10.97 16.72
CA PRO A 263 44.51 11.72 16.56
C PRO A 263 44.84 12.67 17.71
N LYS A 264 43.86 13.13 18.49
CA LYS A 264 44.07 14.07 19.61
C LYS A 264 45.00 13.49 20.69
N ASP A 265 44.93 12.19 20.92
CA ASP A 265 45.78 11.51 21.91
C ASP A 265 47.24 11.35 21.45
N ARG A 266 47.49 11.33 20.13
CA ARG A 266 48.85 11.20 19.59
C ARG A 266 49.66 12.49 19.67
N VAL A 267 49.01 13.66 19.54
CA VAL A 267 49.70 14.96 19.60
C VAL A 267 50.02 15.36 21.05
N ALA A 268 49.15 15.03 22.02
CA ALA A 268 49.41 15.27 23.44
C ALA A 268 50.62 14.47 23.96
N CYS A 269 50.76 13.20 23.54
CA CYS A 269 51.91 12.37 23.92
C CYS A 269 53.23 12.82 23.27
N ALA A 270 53.19 13.38 22.06
CA ALA A 270 54.37 13.89 21.37
C ALA A 270 54.92 15.17 22.02
N LEU A 271 54.05 16.09 22.45
CA LEU A 271 54.45 17.32 23.15
C LEU A 271 54.98 17.05 24.56
N GLN A 272 54.38 16.09 25.30
CA GLN A 272 54.84 15.75 26.65
C GLN A 272 56.16 14.96 26.67
N ARG A 273 56.51 14.29 25.55
CA ARG A 273 57.83 13.66 25.39
C ARG A 273 58.93 14.67 25.04
N GLN A 274 58.60 15.79 24.39
CA GLN A 274 59.57 16.85 24.10
C GLN A 274 59.97 17.65 25.35
N SER A 275 59.05 17.90 26.29
CA SER A 275 59.39 18.57 27.56
C SER A 275 60.29 17.71 28.45
N PHE A 276 60.10 16.39 28.46
CA PHE A 276 60.93 15.47 29.26
C PHE A 276 62.39 15.35 28.77
N TRP A 277 62.66 15.62 27.49
CA TRP A 277 64.02 15.67 26.95
C TRP A 277 64.72 17.02 27.18
N CYS A 278 63.98 18.11 27.38
CA CYS A 278 64.58 19.41 27.71
C CYS A 278 65.03 19.50 29.18
N GLU A 279 64.35 18.84 30.12
CA GLU A 279 64.67 18.98 31.54
C GLU A 279 65.90 18.15 31.98
N ASN A 280 66.15 17.01 31.32
CA ASN A 280 67.35 16.18 31.59
C ASN A 280 68.64 16.66 30.92
N ALA A 281 68.58 17.60 29.97
CA ALA A 281 69.77 18.18 29.36
C ALA A 281 70.41 19.30 30.21
N TYR A 282 69.69 19.84 31.21
CA TYR A 282 70.14 21.00 31.99
C TYR A 282 70.99 20.68 33.23
N HIS A 283 71.08 19.42 33.66
CA HIS A 283 71.79 19.05 34.89
C HIS A 283 73.20 18.45 34.70
N GLY A 284 73.71 18.33 33.46
CA GLY A 284 74.99 17.67 33.17
C GLY A 284 76.23 18.56 32.99
N ALA A 285 76.10 19.88 32.83
CA ALA A 285 77.23 20.73 32.41
C ALA A 285 77.53 21.87 33.40
N ARG A 286 78.11 21.52 34.56
CA ARG A 286 78.84 22.51 35.38
C ARG A 286 80.24 22.69 34.79
N GLY A 287 80.39 23.74 33.99
CA GLY A 287 81.68 24.35 33.70
C GLY A 287 82.06 24.34 32.22
N GLN A 288 81.47 25.23 31.42
CA GLN A 288 82.18 26.03 30.41
C GLN A 288 81.20 27.00 29.73
N ARG A 289 81.61 28.28 29.72
CA ARG A 289 81.24 29.49 28.94
C ARG A 289 79.84 29.59 28.29
N PRO A 290 79.21 30.79 28.31
CA PRO A 290 77.89 31.01 27.71
C PRO A 290 77.95 30.81 26.20
N LEU A 291 77.31 29.74 25.72
CA LEU A 291 77.03 29.53 24.30
C LEU A 291 75.81 30.38 23.95
N LEU A 292 75.96 31.26 22.94
CA LEU A 292 74.86 32.04 22.38
C LEU A 292 73.72 31.09 21.98
N ILE A 293 72.55 31.29 22.55
CA ILE A 293 71.30 30.66 22.11
C ILE A 293 70.92 31.35 20.80
N LEU A 294 71.18 30.70 19.68
CA LEU A 294 70.60 31.09 18.40
C LEU A 294 69.17 30.53 18.31
N PRO A 295 68.19 31.34 17.86
CA PRO A 295 66.83 30.88 17.64
C PRO A 295 66.77 29.80 16.54
N CYS A 296 65.87 28.83 16.73
CA CYS A 296 65.76 27.61 15.94
C CYS A 296 65.43 27.82 14.44
N GLU A 297 65.09 29.05 14.02
CA GLU A 297 64.73 29.36 12.63
C GLU A 297 65.91 29.35 11.65
N ASP A 298 67.16 29.51 12.11
CA ASP A 298 68.32 29.61 11.20
C ASP A 298 68.94 28.27 10.80
N MET A 299 68.61 27.17 11.48
CA MET A 299 69.18 25.85 11.17
C MET A 299 68.61 25.25 9.86
N TRP A 300 67.39 25.63 9.46
CA TRP A 300 66.76 25.09 8.26
C TRP A 300 67.35 25.65 6.96
N ARG A 301 68.00 26.82 6.99
CA ARG A 301 68.58 27.45 5.78
C ARG A 301 69.93 26.86 5.36
N LEU A 302 70.67 26.23 6.28
CA LEU A 302 71.97 25.63 5.97
C LEU A 302 71.89 24.24 5.35
N TRP A 303 70.81 23.49 5.59
CA TRP A 303 70.65 22.15 5.02
C TRP A 303 70.23 22.17 3.53
N ARG A 304 69.66 23.28 3.03
CA ARG A 304 69.11 23.36 1.66
C ARG A 304 70.11 23.77 0.57
N ARG A 305 71.40 23.99 0.88
CA ARG A 305 72.45 24.35 -0.11
C ARG A 305 73.42 23.22 -0.49
N GLY A 306 73.14 21.98 -0.12
CA GLY A 306 74.08 20.86 -0.27
C GLY A 306 73.80 19.84 -1.37
N ASN A 307 72.94 20.11 -2.36
CA ASN A 307 72.62 19.10 -3.38
C ASN A 307 72.39 19.71 -4.78
N VAL A 308 73.48 20.12 -5.43
CA VAL A 308 73.57 20.23 -6.89
C VAL A 308 74.94 19.67 -7.31
N SER A 309 74.92 18.71 -8.24
CA SER A 309 76.02 18.06 -8.99
C SER A 309 76.35 16.60 -8.63
N ARG A 310 75.63 15.67 -9.25
CA ARG A 310 76.15 14.72 -10.25
C ARG A 310 75.01 14.10 -11.02
#